data_AF-A0A382WYV3-F1
#
_entry.id   AF-A0A382WYV3-F1
#
_cell.length_a   1.000
_cell.length_b   1.000
_cell.length_c   1.000
_cell.angle_alpha   90.00
_cell.angle_beta   90.00
_cell.angle_gamma   90.00
#
_symmetry.space_group_name_H-M   'P 1'
#
loop_
_entity.id
_entity.type
_entity.pdbx_description
1 polymer ?
#
loop_
_entity_poly.entity_id
_entity_poly.type
_entity_poly.pdbx_seq_one_letter_code
_entity_poly.pdbx_strand_id
1 'polypeptide(L)'
;MSLSDKLNPALNTLPVYQPGRPIEEVARELGLERDEVIKVASNENPLGPSPLAVEAMKTAIGQSHLYPDGNAFYLKNKLAAKLDIEPRNLILGNGSNEIIEFVSHVLLGSGDEIVVSQYCFAIYPL
;
A
#
# COMPACT_ATOMS: atom_id res chain seq x y z
N MET A 1 -16.13 -17.63 27.71
CA MET A 1 -15.27 -16.53 27.26
C MET A 1 -14.91 -16.80 25.81
N SER A 2 -15.40 -15.96 24.89
CA SER A 2 -15.14 -16.06 23.46
C SER A 2 -13.71 -15.60 23.15
N LEU A 3 -13.18 -15.90 21.96
CA LEU A 3 -11.90 -15.33 21.52
C LEU A 3 -11.95 -13.80 21.49
N SER A 4 -13.10 -13.23 21.09
CA SER A 4 -13.33 -11.79 21.00
C SER A 4 -13.08 -11.08 22.33
N ASP A 5 -13.42 -11.71 23.45
CA ASP A 5 -13.28 -11.13 24.80
C ASP A 5 -11.80 -10.99 25.23
N LYS A 6 -10.87 -11.61 24.49
CA LYS A 6 -9.42 -11.61 24.78
C LYS A 6 -8.60 -10.76 23.81
N LEU A 7 -9.24 -10.22 22.76
CA LEU A 7 -8.55 -9.38 21.77
C LEU A 7 -8.50 -7.92 22.22
N ASN A 8 -7.69 -7.12 21.54
CA ASN A 8 -7.64 -5.67 21.79
C ASN A 8 -9.05 -5.06 21.62
N PRO A 9 -9.62 -4.40 22.63
CA PRO A 9 -10.97 -3.82 22.56
C PRO A 9 -11.18 -2.85 21.41
N ALA A 10 -10.11 -2.21 20.90
CA ALA A 10 -10.18 -1.32 19.74
C ALA A 10 -10.75 -2.02 18.49
N LEU A 11 -10.52 -3.33 18.35
CA LEU A 11 -11.03 -4.11 17.22
C LEU A 11 -12.56 -4.16 17.16
N ASN A 12 -13.27 -3.94 18.27
CA ASN A 12 -14.73 -4.00 18.31
C ASN A 12 -15.39 -2.86 17.52
N THR A 13 -14.69 -1.74 17.33
CA THR A 13 -15.21 -0.55 16.66
C THR A 13 -14.50 -0.24 15.35
N LEU A 14 -13.44 -0.99 15.00
CA LEU A 14 -12.73 -0.77 13.74
C LEU A 14 -13.63 -1.12 12.55
N PRO A 15 -13.83 -0.19 11.61
CA PRO A 15 -14.55 -0.48 10.39
C PRO A 15 -13.79 -1.48 9.51
N VAL A 16 -14.54 -2.30 8.76
CA VAL A 16 -13.95 -3.21 7.78
C VAL A 16 -13.62 -2.41 6.50
N TYR A 17 -12.35 -2.42 6.10
CA TYR A 17 -11.95 -1.84 4.82
C TYR A 17 -12.64 -2.57 3.65
N GLN A 18 -13.23 -1.80 2.74
CA GLN A 18 -13.82 -2.33 1.51
C GLN A 18 -12.91 -2.01 0.32
N PRO A 19 -12.11 -2.98 -0.17
CA PRO A 19 -11.25 -2.76 -1.31
C PRO A 19 -12.04 -2.60 -2.61
N GLY A 20 -11.38 -2.04 -3.63
CA GLY A 20 -11.92 -2.02 -4.99
C GLY A 20 -12.19 -3.43 -5.52
N ARG A 21 -13.24 -3.57 -6.32
CA ARG A 21 -13.70 -4.87 -6.83
C ARG A 21 -12.70 -5.48 -7.83
N PRO A 22 -12.31 -6.76 -7.69
CA PRO A 22 -11.51 -7.47 -8.68
C PRO A 22 -12.22 -7.60 -10.03
N ILE A 23 -11.46 -7.66 -11.12
CA ILE A 23 -12.00 -7.82 -12.49
C ILE A 23 -12.81 -9.11 -12.59
N GLU A 24 -12.27 -10.18 -12.03
CA GLU A 24 -12.82 -11.53 -12.09
C GLU A 24 -14.17 -11.63 -11.36
N GLU A 25 -14.33 -10.88 -10.26
CA GLU A 25 -15.60 -10.83 -9.53
C GLU A 25 -16.66 -10.06 -10.29
N VAL A 26 -16.30 -8.92 -10.87
CA VAL A 26 -17.21 -8.11 -11.71
C VAL A 26 -17.67 -8.91 -12.93
N ALA A 27 -16.73 -9.58 -13.62
CA ALA A 27 -17.03 -10.39 -14.80
C ALA A 27 -18.02 -11.52 -14.45
N ARG A 28 -17.75 -12.28 -13.38
CA ARG A 28 -18.61 -13.38 -12.93
C ARG A 28 -20.02 -12.92 -12.55
N GLU A 29 -20.14 -11.82 -11.83
CA GLU A 29 -21.46 -11.31 -11.38
C GLU A 29 -22.31 -10.77 -12.53
N LEU A 30 -21.68 -10.19 -13.55
CA LEU A 30 -22.37 -9.61 -14.70
C LEU A 30 -22.54 -10.59 -15.87
N GLY A 31 -21.99 -11.81 -15.76
CA GLY A 31 -22.01 -12.80 -16.84
C GLY A 31 -21.19 -12.38 -18.05
N LEU A 32 -20.10 -11.62 -17.82
CA LEU A 32 -19.17 -11.15 -18.84
C LEU A 32 -17.92 -12.04 -18.86
N GLU A 33 -17.25 -12.09 -20.00
CA GLU A 33 -15.88 -12.58 -20.07
C GLU A 33 -14.92 -11.55 -19.46
N ARG A 34 -13.81 -12.02 -18.88
CA ARG A 34 -12.81 -11.15 -18.23
C ARG A 34 -12.35 -9.99 -19.13
N ASP A 35 -12.12 -10.28 -20.40
CA ASP A 35 -11.55 -9.34 -21.36
C ASP A 35 -12.57 -8.30 -21.87
N GLU A 36 -13.86 -8.46 -21.55
CA GLU A 36 -14.90 -7.46 -21.79
C GLU A 36 -14.91 -6.36 -20.71
N VAL A 37 -14.21 -6.57 -19.59
CA VAL A 37 -14.15 -5.62 -18.47
C VAL A 37 -13.00 -4.63 -18.64
N ILE A 38 -13.33 -3.36 -18.85
CA ILE A 38 -12.36 -2.27 -18.86
C ILE A 38 -12.19 -1.72 -17.43
N LYS A 39 -11.03 -1.96 -16.82
CA LYS A 39 -10.74 -1.51 -15.44
C LYS A 39 -10.22 -0.07 -15.42
N VAL A 40 -11.00 0.84 -14.83
CA VAL A 40 -10.66 2.27 -14.64
C VAL A 40 -11.02 2.78 -13.23
N ALA A 41 -10.90 1.91 -12.22
CA ALA A 41 -11.45 2.15 -10.88
C ALA A 41 -10.41 2.39 -9.76
N SER A 42 -9.12 2.27 -10.03
CA SER A 42 -8.08 2.22 -8.98
C SER A 42 -6.85 3.09 -9.25
N ASN A 43 -6.94 4.07 -10.16
CA ASN A 43 -5.83 4.96 -10.54
C ASN A 43 -4.58 4.21 -11.04
N GLU A 44 -4.76 2.99 -11.57
CA GLU A 44 -3.68 2.18 -12.13
C GLU A 44 -3.16 2.82 -13.42
N ASN A 45 -1.87 2.66 -13.70
CA ASN A 45 -1.29 3.13 -14.95
C ASN A 45 -1.67 2.18 -16.11
N PRO A 46 -2.44 2.64 -17.13
CA PRO A 46 -2.89 1.77 -18.21
C PRO A 46 -1.75 1.28 -19.11
N LEU A 47 -0.56 1.91 -19.05
CA LEU A 47 0.62 1.49 -19.79
C LEU A 47 1.35 0.30 -19.15
N GLY A 48 0.97 -0.08 -17.93
CA GLY A 48 1.70 -1.06 -17.14
C GLY A 48 3.04 -0.51 -16.60
N PRO A 49 3.90 -1.39 -16.07
CA PRO A 49 5.21 -1.00 -15.55
C PRO A 49 6.17 -0.59 -16.66
N SER A 50 7.19 0.19 -16.32
CA SER A 50 8.29 0.52 -17.24
C SER A 50 8.94 -0.76 -17.80
N PRO A 51 9.26 -0.84 -19.10
CA PRO A 51 10.00 -1.98 -19.67
C PRO A 51 11.34 -2.24 -18.96
N LEU A 52 12.04 -1.18 -18.53
CA LEU A 52 13.28 -1.32 -17.75
C LEU A 52 13.06 -1.95 -16.37
N ALA A 53 11.93 -1.63 -15.73
CA ALA A 53 11.56 -2.23 -14.46
C ALA A 53 11.20 -3.72 -14.62
N VAL A 54 10.51 -4.08 -15.71
CA VAL A 54 10.19 -5.48 -16.04
C VAL A 54 11.46 -6.31 -16.20
N GLU A 55 12.45 -5.82 -16.96
CA GLU A 55 13.72 -6.54 -17.12
C GLU A 55 14.52 -6.64 -15.81
N ALA A 56 14.51 -5.59 -14.99
CA ALA A 56 15.14 -5.64 -13.67
C ALA A 56 14.46 -6.68 -12.75
N MET A 57 13.12 -6.74 -12.73
CA MET A 57 12.37 -7.73 -11.95
C MET A 57 12.66 -9.16 -12.41
N LYS A 58 12.72 -9.41 -13.72
CA LYS A 58 13.09 -10.73 -14.27
C LYS A 58 14.49 -11.18 -13.86
N THR A 59 15.42 -10.24 -13.71
CA THR A 59 16.76 -10.55 -13.22
C THR A 59 16.74 -10.83 -11.72
N ALA A 60 16.03 -10.00 -10.94
CA ALA A 60 15.96 -10.10 -9.49
C ALA A 60 15.24 -11.37 -9.00
N ILE A 61 14.26 -11.89 -9.77
CA ILE A 61 13.44 -13.03 -9.32
C ILE A 61 14.26 -14.30 -9.00
N GLY A 62 15.38 -14.51 -9.69
CA GLY A 62 16.28 -15.64 -9.42
C GLY A 62 16.96 -15.59 -8.05
N GLN A 63 16.99 -14.41 -7.42
CA GLN A 63 17.58 -14.17 -6.10
C GLN A 63 16.52 -14.02 -4.99
N SER A 64 15.24 -14.26 -5.28
CA SER A 64 14.13 -14.06 -4.32
C SER A 64 14.19 -14.93 -3.06
N HIS A 65 15.05 -15.95 -3.04
CA HIS A 65 15.33 -16.78 -1.86
C HIS A 65 16.27 -16.11 -0.84
N LEU A 66 16.86 -14.97 -1.19
CA LEU A 66 17.74 -14.18 -0.33
C LEU A 66 16.96 -13.00 0.24
N TYR A 67 17.26 -12.63 1.49
CA TYR A 67 16.76 -11.38 2.04
C TYR A 67 17.27 -10.18 1.21
N PRO A 68 16.43 -9.14 1.02
CA PRO A 68 16.87 -7.92 0.37
C PRO A 68 17.85 -7.15 1.25
N ASP A 69 18.46 -6.11 0.68
CA ASP A 69 19.12 -5.06 1.47
C ASP A 69 18.11 -4.41 2.42
N GLY A 70 18.22 -4.72 3.71
CA GLY A 70 17.24 -4.31 4.73
C GLY A 70 17.12 -2.80 4.93
N ASN A 71 18.10 -2.00 4.52
CA ASN A 71 18.03 -0.53 4.57
C ASN A 71 17.81 0.10 3.19
N ALA A 72 17.71 -0.73 2.14
CA ALA A 72 17.55 -0.30 0.75
C ALA A 72 18.52 0.81 0.34
N PHE A 73 19.78 0.69 0.77
CA PHE A 73 20.87 1.64 0.59
C PHE A 73 20.97 2.15 -0.85
N TYR A 74 20.99 1.23 -1.83
CA TYR A 74 21.13 1.60 -3.24
C TYR A 74 19.94 2.41 -3.75
N LEU A 75 18.71 2.04 -3.37
CA LEU A 75 17.51 2.76 -3.77
C LEU A 75 17.45 4.15 -3.12
N LYS A 76 17.74 4.25 -1.81
CA LYS A 76 17.77 5.52 -1.10
C LYS A 76 18.77 6.50 -1.72
N ASN A 77 19.99 6.06 -2.03
CA ASN A 77 21.00 6.92 -2.63
C ASN A 77 20.58 7.42 -4.03
N LYS A 78 19.98 6.55 -4.86
CA LYS A 78 19.49 6.95 -6.19
C LYS A 78 18.32 7.93 -6.11
N LEU A 79 17.38 7.71 -5.18
CA LEU A 79 16.26 8.63 -4.96
C LEU A 79 16.72 9.97 -4.41
N ALA A 80 17.61 9.96 -3.41
CA ALA A 80 18.19 11.16 -2.81
C ALA A 80 18.85 12.05 -3.86
N ALA A 81 19.71 11.46 -4.71
CA ALA A 81 20.36 12.19 -5.81
C ALA A 81 19.36 12.71 -6.86
N LYS A 82 18.30 11.95 -7.15
CA LYS A 82 17.25 12.37 -8.09
C LYS A 82 16.40 13.54 -7.56
N LEU A 83 16.16 13.55 -6.26
CA LEU A 83 15.30 14.53 -5.58
C LEU A 83 16.08 15.73 -5.03
N ASP A 84 17.41 15.72 -5.13
CA ASP A 84 18.31 16.74 -4.56
C ASP A 84 18.16 16.91 -3.04
N ILE A 85 18.15 15.78 -2.32
CA ILE A 85 18.06 15.73 -0.86
C ILE A 85 19.07 14.74 -0.27
N GLU A 86 19.23 14.74 1.04
CA GLU A 86 20.11 13.80 1.74
C GLU A 86 19.42 12.45 1.98
N PRO A 87 20.12 11.30 1.91
CA PRO A 87 19.52 9.99 2.17
C PRO A 87 18.83 9.85 3.53
N ARG A 88 19.26 10.64 4.53
CA ARG A 88 18.64 10.69 5.87
C ARG A 88 17.22 11.28 5.87
N ASN A 89 16.84 12.02 4.82
CA ASN A 89 15.50 12.58 4.65
C ASN A 89 14.52 11.59 4.02
N LEU A 90 14.95 10.37 3.72
CA LEU A 90 14.11 9.33 3.11
C LEU A 90 13.81 8.21 4.10
N ILE A 91 12.54 7.84 4.16
CA ILE A 91 12.04 6.57 4.69
C ILE A 91 11.39 5.79 3.54
N LEU A 92 11.54 4.47 3.52
CA LEU A 92 10.89 3.60 2.56
C LEU A 92 9.94 2.67 3.30
N GLY A 93 8.80 2.39 2.67
CA GLY A 93 7.80 1.45 3.15
C GLY A 93 7.23 0.65 2.00
N ASN A 94 6.51 -0.42 2.31
CA ASN A 94 5.81 -1.26 1.36
C ASN A 94 4.53 -0.58 0.84
N GLY A 95 4.71 0.51 0.11
CA GLY A 95 3.67 1.46 -0.27
C GLY A 95 3.55 2.61 0.72
N SER A 96 3.00 3.74 0.26
CA SER A 96 2.88 4.96 1.09
C SER A 96 1.94 4.80 2.28
N ASN A 97 1.01 3.84 2.23
CA ASN A 97 0.09 3.58 3.35
C ASN A 97 0.83 3.16 4.61
N GLU A 98 1.87 2.32 4.50
CA GLU A 98 2.67 1.91 5.65
C GLU A 98 3.40 3.11 6.27
N ILE A 99 3.87 4.06 5.46
CA ILE A 99 4.49 5.29 5.97
C ILE A 99 3.47 6.14 6.75
N ILE A 100 2.23 6.22 6.27
CA ILE A 100 1.15 6.92 6.98
C ILE A 100 0.85 6.22 8.31
N GLU A 101 0.83 4.88 8.32
CA GLU A 101 0.68 4.09 9.55
C GLU A 101 1.81 4.35 10.55
N PHE A 102 3.08 4.39 10.10
CA PHE A 102 4.20 4.71 10.97
C PHE A 102 4.10 6.11 11.58
N VAL A 103 3.66 7.09 10.81
CA VAL A 103 3.42 8.45 11.32
C VAL A 103 2.33 8.42 12.40
N SER A 104 1.24 7.68 12.18
CA SER A 104 0.18 7.49 13.18
C SER A 104 0.69 6.83 14.46
N HIS A 105 1.45 5.73 14.38
CA HIS A 105 2.01 5.06 15.56
C HIS A 105 2.98 5.93 16.36
N VAL A 106 3.67 6.86 15.71
CA VAL A 106 4.63 7.77 16.37
C VAL A 106 3.92 8.95 17.03
N LEU A 107 2.80 9.42 16.48
CA LEU A 107 2.18 10.68 16.88
C LEU A 107 0.86 10.53 17.65
N LEU A 108 0.14 9.40 17.51
CA LEU A 108 -1.22 9.24 18.02
C LEU A 108 -1.28 8.25 19.18
N GLY A 109 -2.06 8.60 20.19
CA GLY A 109 -2.47 7.77 21.31
C GLY A 109 -3.97 7.78 21.54
N SER A 110 -4.40 7.15 22.64
CA SER A 110 -5.83 7.09 23.00
C SER A 110 -6.35 8.48 23.36
N GLY A 111 -7.41 8.92 22.65
CA GLY A 111 -8.04 10.23 22.85
C GLY A 111 -7.49 11.33 21.94
N ASP A 112 -6.45 11.07 21.16
CA ASP A 112 -5.98 12.00 20.14
C ASP A 112 -6.94 12.01 18.94
N GLU A 113 -6.94 13.14 18.23
CA GLU A 113 -7.79 13.36 17.07
C GLU A 113 -6.94 13.68 15.84
N ILE A 114 -7.40 13.23 14.67
CA ILE A 114 -6.82 13.59 13.37
C ILE A 114 -7.80 14.48 12.60
N VAL A 115 -7.26 15.49 11.91
CA VAL A 115 -8.05 16.35 11.03
C VAL A 115 -7.76 15.96 9.58
N VAL A 116 -8.79 15.52 8.88
CA VAL A 116 -8.73 15.16 7.45
C VAL A 116 -9.91 15.77 6.70
N SER A 117 -9.79 15.89 5.38
CA SER A 117 -10.92 16.28 4.53
C SER A 117 -12.06 15.26 4.65
N GLN A 118 -13.31 15.73 4.60
CA GLN A 118 -14.48 14.84 4.52
C GLN A 118 -14.41 13.88 3.32
N TYR A 119 -13.72 14.27 2.24
CA TYR A 119 -13.53 13.48 1.03
C TYR A 119 -12.05 13.04 0.88
N CYS A 120 -11.42 12.71 2.00
CA CYS A 120 -10.05 12.21 2.01
C CYS A 120 -9.95 10.76 1.52
N PHE A 121 -8.73 10.24 1.50
CA PHE A 121 -8.47 8.85 1.19
C PHE A 121 -9.13 7.94 2.23
N ALA A 122 -9.88 6.93 1.76
CA ALA A 122 -10.76 6.11 2.58
C ALA A 122 -10.07 5.33 3.72
N ILE A 123 -8.74 5.24 3.72
CA ILE A 123 -7.97 4.55 4.77
C ILE A 123 -7.78 5.41 6.03
N TYR A 124 -7.81 6.75 5.92
CA TYR A 124 -7.53 7.60 7.07
C TYR A 124 -8.54 7.47 8.22
N PRO A 125 -9.85 7.29 7.96
CA PRO A 125 -10.83 7.08 9.02
C PRO A 125 -10.93 5.64 9.56
N LEU A 126 -10.06 4.72 9.09
CA LEU A 126 -10.09 3.30 9.47
C LEU A 126 -9.16 3.01 10.64
#